data_AF-A0A920RM05-F1
#
_entry.id   AF-A0A920RM05-F1
#
_cell.length_a   1.000
_cell.length_b   1.000
_cell.length_c   1.000
_cell.angle_alpha   90.00
_cell.angle_beta   90.00
_cell.angle_gamma   90.00
#
_symmetry.space_group_name_H-M   'P 1'
#
loop_
_entity.id
_entity.type
_entity.pdbx_description
1 polymer ?
#
loop_
_entity_poly.entity_id
_entity_poly.type
_entity_poly.pdbx_seq_one_letter_code
_entity_poly.pdbx_strand_id
1 'polypeptide(L)'
;MAGAASASPAGIGLWSLERKVQLDLAVHQRQAGFRKQARPGHHSLQVSGSKLIVDGLFGYDTGAGLYTLQATMADKTKRTYNGRPGAKGALVLESQPDKKGLVHRLTIRSLNEKRTLLLHERRRAKSKFYTRVAGVGYTRAGTRLAAANTGPLCIVTEGKGTSKVSYKGKTYWVCCSGCRDAFLDDPEGVLADARQRANERKKQAKKTSGK
;
A
#
# COMPACT_ATOMS: atom_id res chain seq x y z
N MET A 1 28.27 -31.05 52.18
CA MET A 1 28.67 -31.25 50.78
C MET A 1 27.61 -32.12 50.11
N ALA A 2 26.83 -31.56 49.20
CA ALA A 2 25.98 -32.32 48.27
C ALA A 2 25.47 -31.34 47.20
N GLY A 3 26.29 -31.15 46.16
CA GLY A 3 25.84 -30.60 44.89
C GLY A 3 25.54 -31.76 43.96
N ALA A 4 24.32 -31.81 43.43
CA ALA A 4 23.89 -32.66 42.32
C ALA A 4 23.03 -31.77 41.42
N ALA A 5 23.52 -31.37 40.23
CA ALA A 5 23.55 -32.13 38.98
C ALA A 5 22.30 -31.89 38.11
N SER A 6 22.48 -31.24 36.96
CA SER A 6 21.84 -31.50 35.66
C SER A 6 22.08 -30.27 34.76
N ALA A 7 23.02 -30.33 33.82
CA ALA A 7 22.89 -30.82 32.45
C ALA A 7 22.40 -29.73 31.46
N SER A 8 23.36 -29.24 30.66
CA SER A 8 23.21 -28.46 29.41
C SER A 8 22.54 -29.29 28.30
N PRO A 9 21.93 -28.73 27.22
CA PRO A 9 22.73 -28.08 26.16
C PRO A 9 22.07 -26.93 25.37
N ALA A 10 22.88 -26.37 24.48
CA ALA A 10 22.66 -25.27 23.55
C ALA A 10 21.44 -25.38 22.61
N GLY A 11 20.92 -24.21 22.20
CA GLY A 11 19.87 -24.06 21.19
C GLY A 11 19.99 -22.72 20.47
N ILE A 12 20.73 -22.73 19.37
CA ILE A 12 20.97 -21.66 18.41
C ILE A 12 19.64 -21.16 17.78
N GLY A 13 19.54 -19.83 17.63
CA GLY A 13 18.98 -19.15 16.44
C GLY A 13 17.55 -19.46 15.99
N LEU A 14 16.66 -18.48 16.16
CA LEU A 14 15.49 -18.33 15.30
C LEU A 14 15.56 -16.99 14.55
N TRP A 15 16.00 -17.07 13.29
CA TRP A 15 15.62 -16.10 12.28
C TRP A 15 14.15 -16.32 11.93
N SER A 16 13.34 -15.27 11.86
CA SER A 16 12.51 -15.04 10.67
C SER A 16 11.82 -13.68 10.72
N LEU A 17 11.90 -12.99 9.59
CA LEU A 17 11.13 -11.81 9.23
C LEU A 17 9.62 -12.08 9.33
N GLU A 18 8.91 -11.19 10.00
CA GLU A 18 7.58 -10.76 9.56
C GLU A 18 7.29 -9.37 10.12
N ARG A 19 7.83 -8.33 9.45
CA ARG A 19 7.31 -6.97 9.59
C ARG A 19 5.94 -6.93 8.93
N LYS A 20 4.91 -7.36 9.66
CA LYS A 20 3.55 -6.91 9.43
C LYS A 20 3.52 -5.41 9.71
N VAL A 21 3.52 -4.61 8.64
CA VAL A 21 2.99 -3.24 8.70
C VAL A 21 1.49 -3.39 8.89
N GLN A 22 1.11 -3.60 10.15
CA GLN A 22 -0.26 -3.53 10.59
C GLN A 22 -0.49 -2.06 10.93
N LEU A 23 -1.05 -1.32 9.97
CA LEU A 23 -1.69 -0.06 10.30
C LEU A 23 -3.03 -0.42 10.94
N ASP A 24 -2.97 -0.86 12.19
CA ASP A 24 -4.15 -0.94 13.03
C ASP A 24 -4.61 0.50 13.26
N LEU A 25 -5.56 0.94 12.45
CA LEU A 25 -6.52 1.96 12.87
C LEU A 25 -7.47 1.30 13.88
N ALA A 26 -6.90 0.69 14.92
CA ALA A 26 -7.64 0.17 16.04
C ALA A 26 -7.90 1.34 16.98
N VAL A 27 -9.15 1.80 16.99
CA VAL A 27 -9.75 2.28 18.23
C VAL A 27 -9.71 1.07 19.18
N HIS A 28 -8.61 0.90 19.90
CA HIS A 28 -8.50 -0.07 20.99
C HIS A 28 -7.92 0.61 22.21
N GLN A 29 -8.84 0.84 23.13
CA GLN A 29 -8.62 0.97 24.56
C GLN A 29 -7.76 -0.20 25.09
N ARG A 30 -6.81 0.13 25.97
CA ARG A 30 -6.02 -0.74 26.88
C ARG A 30 -4.91 -1.58 26.21
N GLN A 31 -3.70 -1.73 26.73
CA GLN A 31 -2.97 -1.19 27.88
C GLN A 31 -1.49 -1.61 27.65
N ALA A 32 -0.56 -0.66 27.54
CA ALA A 32 0.85 -0.80 27.94
C ALA A 32 1.56 0.55 27.73
N GLY A 33 2.03 1.18 28.82
CA GLY A 33 2.88 2.37 28.75
C GLY A 33 2.20 3.67 28.29
N PHE A 34 0.93 3.88 28.65
CA PHE A 34 0.17 5.06 28.26
C PHE A 34 0.61 6.28 29.09
N ARG A 35 1.62 7.03 28.62
CA ARG A 35 1.84 8.40 29.09
C ARG A 35 0.70 9.25 28.50
N LYS A 36 -0.41 9.30 29.26
CA LYS A 36 -1.63 10.07 28.99
C LYS A 36 -1.27 11.49 28.56
N GLN A 37 -1.37 11.78 27.27
CA GLN A 37 -1.49 13.15 26.77
C GLN A 37 -2.25 13.22 25.44
N ALA A 38 -3.17 12.29 25.19
CA ALA A 38 -4.20 12.50 24.17
C ALA A 38 -5.22 13.49 24.75
N ARG A 39 -5.11 14.75 24.34
CA ARG A 39 -6.14 15.77 24.62
C ARG A 39 -7.44 15.35 23.92
N PRO A 40 -8.62 15.59 24.51
CA PRO A 40 -9.89 15.33 23.83
C PRO A 40 -9.89 16.02 22.44
N GLY A 41 -10.31 15.30 21.39
CA GLY A 41 -10.30 15.79 20.01
C GLY A 41 -9.04 15.50 19.18
N HIS A 42 -8.09 14.73 19.71
CA HIS A 42 -6.90 14.30 18.97
C HIS A 42 -6.81 12.76 18.83
N HIS A 43 -6.43 12.30 17.65
CA HIS A 43 -6.14 10.92 17.28
C HIS A 43 -4.63 10.75 17.07
N SER A 44 -4.02 9.76 17.74
CA SER A 44 -2.62 9.39 17.50
C SER A 44 -2.50 8.41 16.35
N LEU A 45 -1.46 8.55 15.53
CA LEU A 45 -1.12 7.68 14.42
C LEU A 45 0.36 7.30 14.53
N GLN A 46 0.64 6.01 14.66
CA GLN A 46 1.99 5.46 14.55
C GLN A 46 2.16 4.73 13.22
N VAL A 47 3.28 4.97 12.54
CA VAL A 47 3.57 4.37 11.24
C VAL A 47 4.90 3.64 11.28
N SER A 48 4.83 2.32 11.45
CA SER A 48 6.01 1.44 11.48
C SER A 48 6.64 1.28 10.09
N GLY A 49 7.97 1.44 10.01
CA GLY A 49 8.75 1.23 8.78
C GLY A 49 8.72 2.38 7.77
N SER A 50 8.13 3.52 8.14
CA SER A 50 8.07 4.72 7.30
C SER A 50 9.40 5.49 7.31
N LYS A 51 9.86 5.91 6.12
CA LYS A 51 11.01 6.82 5.96
C LYS A 51 10.64 8.30 6.05
N LEU A 52 9.36 8.62 6.27
CA LEU A 52 8.83 9.98 6.20
C LEU A 52 8.27 10.40 7.56
N ILE A 53 7.06 9.97 7.92
CA ILE A 53 6.41 10.26 9.20
C ILE A 53 6.38 8.97 10.02
N VAL A 54 6.93 8.97 11.24
CA VAL A 54 6.96 7.78 12.10
C VAL A 54 5.88 7.80 13.18
N ASP A 55 5.48 9.00 13.59
CA ASP A 55 4.44 9.23 14.60
C ASP A 55 3.71 10.54 14.29
N GLY A 56 2.46 10.66 14.71
CA GLY A 56 1.62 11.80 14.39
C GLY A 56 0.45 11.96 15.35
N LEU A 57 0.22 13.19 15.82
CA LEU A 57 -0.99 13.56 16.54
C LEU A 57 -1.87 14.40 15.60
N PHE A 58 -2.97 13.82 15.15
CA PHE A 58 -3.96 14.47 14.29
C PHE A 58 -5.12 15.00 15.13
N GLY A 59 -5.56 16.22 14.91
CA GLY A 59 -6.68 16.81 15.64
C GLY A 59 -7.52 17.71 14.78
N TYR A 60 -8.67 18.12 15.31
CA TYR A 60 -9.50 19.16 14.73
C TYR A 60 -9.73 20.25 15.77
N ASP A 61 -9.37 21.48 15.43
CA ASP A 61 -9.62 22.65 16.25
C ASP A 61 -11.00 23.22 15.90
N THR A 62 -11.95 23.05 16.82
CA THR A 62 -13.33 23.53 16.67
C THR A 62 -13.45 25.05 16.73
N GLY A 63 -12.51 25.75 17.38
CA GLY A 63 -12.50 27.21 17.45
C GLY A 63 -11.95 27.85 16.18
N ALA A 64 -10.89 27.26 15.60
CA ALA A 64 -10.28 27.75 14.36
C ALA A 64 -10.90 27.15 13.08
N GLY A 65 -11.65 26.04 13.19
CA GLY A 65 -12.18 25.30 12.04
C GLY A 65 -11.07 24.64 11.20
N LEU A 66 -9.95 24.26 11.82
CA LEU A 66 -8.76 23.74 11.14
C LEU A 66 -8.41 22.34 11.61
N TYR A 67 -7.96 21.51 10.66
CA TYR A 67 -7.29 20.25 11.00
C TYR A 67 -5.85 20.54 11.40
N THR A 68 -5.34 19.88 12.42
CA THR A 68 -3.95 19.99 12.86
C THR A 68 -3.29 18.63 12.81
N LEU A 69 -2.02 18.60 12.41
CA LEU A 69 -1.19 17.40 12.48
C LEU A 69 0.17 17.76 13.04
N GLN A 70 0.51 17.21 14.19
CA GLN A 70 1.86 17.25 14.73
C GLN A 70 2.56 15.95 14.35
N ALA A 71 3.40 15.99 13.32
CA ALA A 71 4.12 14.82 12.84
C ALA A 71 5.54 14.79 13.42
N THR A 72 5.97 13.62 13.88
CA THR A 72 7.37 13.29 14.12
C THR A 72 7.90 12.56 12.89
N MET A 73 8.96 13.12 12.31
CA MET A 73 9.61 12.59 11.11
C MET A 73 10.64 11.52 11.46
N ALA A 74 11.08 10.73 10.47
CA ALA A 74 12.08 9.68 10.67
C ALA A 74 13.44 10.21 11.16
N ASP A 75 13.78 11.46 10.86
CA ASP A 75 14.96 12.17 11.37
C ASP A 75 14.76 12.74 12.79
N LYS A 76 13.66 12.36 13.48
CA LYS A 76 13.22 12.84 14.80
C LYS A 76 12.83 14.31 14.83
N THR A 77 12.81 15.01 13.69
CA THR A 77 12.29 16.38 13.65
C THR A 77 10.78 16.38 13.81
N LYS A 78 10.25 17.40 14.49
CA LYS A 78 8.81 17.61 14.63
C LYS A 78 8.36 18.66 13.64
N ARG A 79 7.21 18.43 13.01
CA ARG A 79 6.59 19.39 12.09
C ARG A 79 5.10 19.46 12.35
N THR A 80 4.64 20.69 12.53
CA THR A 80 3.21 20.98 12.64
C THR A 80 2.67 21.36 11.27
N TYR A 81 1.52 20.78 10.94
CA TYR A 81 0.74 21.13 9.76
C TYR A 81 -0.63 21.63 10.18
N ASN A 82 -1.12 22.63 9.46
CA ASN A 82 -2.49 23.12 9.55
C ASN A 82 -3.20 22.80 8.24
N GLY A 83 -4.43 22.31 8.34
CA GLY A 83 -5.13 21.74 7.22
C GLY A 83 -6.54 22.24 7.06
N ARG A 84 -6.95 22.26 5.79
CA ARG A 84 -8.28 22.66 5.34
C ARG A 84 -8.77 21.67 4.28
N PRO A 85 -10.09 21.50 4.15
CA PRO A 85 -10.66 20.83 2.99
C PRO A 85 -10.17 21.51 1.70
N GLY A 86 -9.68 20.71 0.77
CA GLY A 86 -9.33 21.08 -0.59
C GLY A 86 -10.36 20.59 -1.60
N ALA A 87 -10.02 20.68 -2.88
CA ALA A 87 -10.89 20.23 -3.96
C ALA A 87 -11.23 18.73 -3.88
N LYS A 88 -12.44 18.36 -4.30
CA LYS A 88 -12.92 16.97 -4.38
C LYS A 88 -12.83 16.19 -3.05
N GLY A 89 -13.04 16.89 -1.93
CA GLY A 89 -13.02 16.27 -0.60
C GLY A 89 -11.63 15.86 -0.12
N ALA A 90 -10.55 16.34 -0.77
CA ALA A 90 -9.21 16.12 -0.27
C ALA A 90 -8.99 16.92 1.03
N LEU A 91 -8.16 16.41 1.94
CA LEU A 91 -7.65 17.18 3.07
C LEU A 91 -6.24 17.65 2.73
N VAL A 92 -6.03 18.96 2.75
CA VAL A 92 -4.73 19.59 2.46
C VAL A 92 -4.17 20.16 3.73
N LEU A 93 -2.99 19.71 4.14
CA LEU A 93 -2.27 20.09 5.35
C LEU A 93 -0.94 20.74 4.94
N GLU A 94 -0.67 21.94 5.42
CA GLU A 94 0.56 22.69 5.11
C GLU A 94 1.33 23.06 6.37
N SER A 95 2.65 22.96 6.29
CA SER A 95 3.55 23.38 7.36
C SER A 95 3.96 24.84 7.20
N GLN A 96 4.45 25.43 8.29
CA GLN A 96 5.28 26.63 8.18
C GLN A 96 6.60 26.31 7.44
N PRO A 97 7.28 27.31 6.86
CA PRO A 97 8.61 27.12 6.29
C PRO A 97 9.58 26.56 7.32
N ASP A 98 10.34 25.53 6.95
CA ASP A 98 11.42 25.01 7.78
C ASP A 98 12.66 25.93 7.76
N LYS A 99 13.71 25.55 8.49
CA LYS A 99 14.99 26.30 8.52
C LYS A 99 15.64 26.47 7.14
N LYS A 100 15.27 25.65 6.15
CA LYS A 100 15.76 25.71 4.77
C LYS A 100 14.80 26.52 3.86
N GLY A 101 13.79 27.16 4.44
CA GLY A 101 12.77 27.90 3.71
C GLY A 101 11.85 27.01 2.87
N LEU A 102 11.73 25.72 3.20
CA LEU A 102 10.84 24.79 2.51
C LEU A 102 9.51 24.67 3.26
N VAL A 103 8.42 24.85 2.52
CA VAL A 103 7.06 24.59 2.97
C VAL A 103 6.69 23.18 2.50
N HIS A 104 6.17 22.37 3.42
CA HIS A 104 5.77 20.99 3.14
C HIS A 104 4.26 20.89 3.15
N ARG A 105 3.71 20.17 2.18
CA ARG A 105 2.28 19.93 2.03
C ARG A 105 1.99 18.44 2.00
N LEU A 106 1.03 18.04 2.80
CA LEU A 106 0.43 16.71 2.78
C LEU A 106 -0.96 16.83 2.17
N THR A 107 -1.22 16.09 1.11
CA THR A 107 -2.55 16.00 0.52
C THR A 107 -3.08 14.59 0.69
N ILE A 108 -4.13 14.45 1.48
CA ILE A 108 -4.85 13.19 1.67
C ILE A 108 -6.06 13.22 0.74
N ARG A 109 -6.14 12.28 -0.20
CA ARG A 109 -7.27 12.18 -1.13
C ARG A 109 -7.72 10.74 -1.31
N SER A 110 -9.03 10.53 -1.30
CA SER A 110 -9.62 9.25 -1.68
C SER A 110 -9.61 9.13 -3.20
N LEU A 111 -9.08 8.02 -3.73
CA LEU A 111 -9.16 7.71 -5.17
C LEU A 111 -10.42 6.94 -5.51
N ASN A 112 -10.80 6.02 -4.63
CA ASN A 112 -12.02 5.24 -4.65
C ASN A 112 -12.31 4.77 -3.21
N GLU A 113 -13.41 4.05 -3.02
CA GLU A 113 -13.83 3.56 -1.70
C GLU A 113 -12.79 2.70 -0.95
N LYS A 114 -11.86 2.10 -1.69
CA LYS A 114 -10.88 1.13 -1.16
C LYS A 114 -9.48 1.72 -1.04
N ARG A 115 -9.22 2.89 -1.63
CA ARG A 115 -7.88 3.43 -1.77
C ARG A 115 -7.81 4.93 -1.47
N THR A 116 -6.91 5.25 -0.54
CA THR A 116 -6.55 6.63 -0.18
C THR A 116 -5.09 6.87 -0.55
N LEU A 117 -4.80 8.04 -1.11
CA LEU A 117 -3.44 8.50 -1.36
C LEU A 117 -3.09 9.62 -0.38
N LEU A 118 -1.91 9.50 0.23
CA LEU A 118 -1.23 10.57 0.94
C LEU A 118 -0.05 11.03 0.07
N LEU A 119 -0.12 12.26 -0.43
CA LEU A 119 0.92 12.86 -1.25
C LEU A 119 1.78 13.78 -0.40
N HIS A 120 3.09 13.59 -0.45
CA HIS A 120 4.05 14.48 0.20
C HIS A 120 4.63 15.39 -0.87
N GLU A 121 4.47 16.67 -0.67
CA GLU A 121 4.89 17.71 -1.59
C GLU A 121 5.70 18.76 -0.84
N ARG A 122 6.59 19.44 -1.55
CA ARG A 122 7.33 20.56 -1.00
C ARG A 122 7.39 21.70 -1.99
N ARG A 123 7.48 22.91 -1.48
CA ARG A 123 7.82 24.10 -2.26
C ARG A 123 8.82 24.95 -1.50
N ARG A 124 9.53 25.83 -2.21
CA ARG A 124 10.24 26.94 -1.56
C ARG A 124 9.22 27.97 -1.09
N ALA A 125 9.47 28.62 0.04
CA ALA A 125 8.54 29.61 0.61
C ALA A 125 8.16 30.73 -0.36
N LYS A 126 9.12 31.16 -1.20
CA LYS A 126 8.93 32.19 -2.25
C LYS A 126 8.33 31.67 -3.56
N SER A 127 8.23 30.35 -3.74
CA SER A 127 7.68 29.74 -4.97
C SER A 127 6.22 29.34 -4.77
N LYS A 128 5.45 29.33 -5.85
CA LYS A 128 4.08 28.79 -5.91
C LYS A 128 4.03 27.33 -6.39
N PHE A 129 5.14 26.82 -6.95
CA PHE A 129 5.20 25.47 -7.51
C PHE A 129 5.56 24.44 -6.45
N TYR A 130 4.75 23.38 -6.38
CA TYR A 130 5.01 22.22 -5.53
C TYR A 130 5.68 21.11 -6.33
N THR A 131 6.73 20.55 -5.76
CA THR A 131 7.35 19.31 -6.23
C THR A 131 6.85 18.16 -5.36
N ARG A 132 6.35 17.10 -6.00
CA ARG A 132 5.99 15.88 -5.30
C ARG A 132 7.24 15.09 -4.94
N VAL A 133 7.44 14.82 -3.66
CA VAL A 133 8.62 14.09 -3.15
C VAL A 133 8.30 12.65 -2.80
N ALA A 134 7.05 12.34 -2.45
CA ALA A 134 6.59 10.97 -2.25
C ALA A 134 5.08 10.85 -2.42
N GLY A 135 4.60 9.64 -2.65
CA GLY A 135 3.19 9.27 -2.57
C GLY A 135 3.05 7.94 -1.87
N VAL A 136 2.22 7.90 -0.83
CA VAL A 136 1.90 6.68 -0.08
C VAL A 136 0.46 6.30 -0.39
N GLY A 137 0.27 5.08 -0.90
CA GLY A 137 -1.05 4.53 -1.18
C GLY A 137 -1.51 3.60 -0.08
N TYR A 138 -2.58 3.95 0.60
CA TYR A 138 -3.26 3.11 1.57
C TYR A 138 -4.40 2.37 0.90
N THR A 139 -4.36 1.04 0.98
CA THR A 139 -5.43 0.16 0.50
C THR A 139 -6.11 -0.44 1.72
N ARG A 140 -7.44 -0.42 1.73
CA ARG A 140 -8.22 -1.02 2.82
C ARG A 140 -7.81 -2.49 3.00
N ALA A 141 -7.52 -2.89 4.24
CA ALA A 141 -7.19 -4.27 4.57
C ALA A 141 -8.27 -5.23 4.05
N GLY A 142 -7.85 -6.41 3.56
CA GLY A 142 -8.76 -7.38 2.95
C GLY A 142 -9.23 -7.04 1.53
N THR A 143 -8.84 -5.89 0.97
CA THR A 143 -9.13 -5.54 -0.43
C THR A 143 -7.88 -5.62 -1.31
N ARG A 144 -8.06 -5.94 -2.59
CA ARG A 144 -6.98 -5.95 -3.58
C ARG A 144 -7.01 -4.67 -4.40
N LEU A 145 -5.82 -4.14 -4.70
CA LEU A 145 -5.65 -2.96 -5.54
C LEU A 145 -6.17 -3.16 -6.96
N ALA A 146 -5.89 -4.32 -7.53
CA ALA A 146 -6.47 -4.79 -8.78
C ALA A 146 -7.38 -5.98 -8.47
N ALA A 147 -8.58 -5.98 -9.04
CA ALA A 147 -9.32 -7.22 -9.18
C ALA A 147 -8.45 -8.17 -10.04
N ALA A 148 -8.35 -9.43 -9.64
CA ALA A 148 -7.82 -10.43 -10.55
C ALA A 148 -8.65 -10.40 -11.84
N ASN A 149 -8.04 -10.71 -12.99
CA ASN A 149 -8.80 -10.96 -14.20
C ASN A 149 -9.75 -12.13 -13.91
N THR A 150 -10.99 -11.80 -13.53
CA THR A 150 -12.08 -12.76 -13.29
C THR A 150 -12.73 -13.21 -14.58
N GLY A 151 -12.39 -12.56 -15.70
CA GLY A 151 -12.79 -12.95 -17.04
C GLY A 151 -11.87 -14.01 -17.65
N PRO A 152 -12.28 -14.57 -18.80
CA PRO A 152 -11.43 -15.47 -19.56
C PRO A 152 -10.14 -14.77 -19.97
N LEU A 153 -9.04 -15.52 -20.01
CA LEU A 153 -7.73 -14.99 -20.40
C LEU A 153 -7.59 -15.01 -21.92
N CYS A 154 -6.85 -14.03 -22.45
CA CYS A 154 -6.41 -14.07 -23.83
C CYS A 154 -5.48 -15.29 -24.04
N ILE A 155 -5.80 -16.13 -25.03
CA ILE A 155 -5.04 -17.34 -25.32
C ILE A 155 -3.59 -17.01 -25.75
N VAL A 156 -3.38 -15.85 -26.39
CA VAL A 156 -2.07 -15.38 -26.85
C VAL A 156 -1.27 -14.74 -25.71
N THR A 157 -1.82 -13.72 -25.03
CA THR A 157 -1.06 -12.84 -24.12
C THR A 157 -1.37 -13.01 -22.63
N GLU A 158 -2.36 -13.82 -22.26
CA GLU A 158 -2.89 -13.92 -20.89
C GLU A 158 -3.47 -12.61 -20.32
N GLY A 159 -3.68 -11.60 -21.18
CA GLY A 159 -4.45 -10.42 -20.83
C GLY A 159 -5.94 -10.72 -20.58
N LYS A 160 -6.73 -9.69 -20.30
CA LYS A 160 -8.18 -9.80 -20.20
C LYS A 160 -8.77 -10.15 -21.57
N GLY A 161 -9.38 -11.33 -21.69
CA GLY A 161 -10.11 -11.74 -22.89
C GLY A 161 -11.39 -10.93 -23.04
N THR A 162 -11.58 -10.34 -24.20
CA THR A 162 -12.69 -9.44 -24.54
C THR A 162 -13.49 -9.95 -25.74
N SER A 163 -12.86 -10.70 -26.65
CA SER A 163 -13.49 -11.23 -27.86
C SER A 163 -13.30 -12.74 -27.97
N LYS A 164 -14.25 -13.41 -28.62
CA LYS A 164 -14.24 -14.88 -28.84
C LYS A 164 -13.70 -15.19 -30.24
N VAL A 165 -12.97 -16.30 -30.35
CA VAL A 165 -12.50 -16.90 -31.61
C VAL A 165 -12.77 -18.41 -31.57
N SER A 166 -13.12 -19.02 -32.70
CA SER A 166 -13.46 -20.44 -32.77
C SER A 166 -12.47 -21.19 -33.66
N TYR A 167 -11.95 -22.32 -33.18
CA TYR A 167 -11.07 -23.21 -33.95
C TYR A 167 -11.33 -24.67 -33.60
N LYS A 168 -11.48 -25.53 -34.63
CA LYS A 168 -11.77 -26.97 -34.47
C LYS A 168 -12.96 -27.24 -33.50
N GLY A 169 -14.03 -26.45 -33.62
CA GLY A 169 -15.23 -26.58 -32.78
C GLY A 169 -15.08 -26.11 -31.32
N LYS A 170 -13.95 -25.50 -30.95
CA LYS A 170 -13.68 -24.96 -29.61
C LYS A 170 -13.60 -23.44 -29.63
N THR A 171 -14.14 -22.81 -28.60
CA THR A 171 -14.14 -21.35 -28.43
C THR A 171 -13.01 -20.92 -27.50
N TYR A 172 -12.18 -20.00 -27.97
CA TYR A 172 -11.08 -19.36 -27.26
C TYR A 172 -11.32 -17.86 -27.13
N TRP A 173 -10.58 -17.19 -26.24
CA TRP A 173 -10.71 -15.75 -25.98
C TRP A 173 -9.44 -15.00 -26.35
N VAL A 174 -9.60 -13.79 -26.87
CA VAL A 174 -8.51 -12.88 -27.25
C VAL A 174 -8.80 -11.47 -26.73
N CYS A 175 -7.76 -10.64 -26.56
CA CYS A 175 -7.90 -9.30 -25.98
C CYS A 175 -8.10 -8.18 -27.03
N CYS A 176 -7.73 -8.41 -28.29
CA CYS A 176 -7.83 -7.46 -29.40
C CYS A 176 -7.81 -8.16 -30.77
N SER A 177 -8.06 -7.41 -31.85
CA SER A 177 -7.96 -7.91 -33.23
C SER A 177 -6.58 -8.46 -33.55
N GLY A 178 -5.49 -7.81 -33.12
CA GLY A 178 -4.14 -8.32 -33.36
C GLY A 178 -3.90 -9.72 -32.76
N CYS A 179 -4.48 -10.02 -31.59
CA CYS A 179 -4.40 -11.37 -31.01
C CYS A 179 -5.32 -12.38 -31.70
N ARG A 180 -6.42 -11.93 -32.32
CA ARG A 180 -7.25 -12.79 -33.18
C ARG A 180 -6.44 -13.18 -34.41
N ASP A 181 -5.85 -12.21 -35.08
CA ASP A 181 -5.16 -12.42 -36.35
C ASP A 181 -3.94 -13.32 -36.12
N ALA A 182 -3.15 -13.06 -35.08
CA ALA A 182 -2.06 -13.96 -34.66
C ALA A 182 -2.51 -15.39 -34.31
N PHE A 183 -3.71 -15.56 -33.75
CA PHE A 183 -4.28 -16.89 -33.48
C PHE A 183 -4.78 -17.58 -34.75
N LEU A 184 -5.24 -16.84 -35.75
CA LEU A 184 -5.67 -17.40 -37.03
C LEU A 184 -4.48 -17.77 -37.92
N ASP A 185 -3.38 -17.03 -37.81
CA ASP A 185 -2.13 -17.29 -38.55
C ASP A 185 -1.44 -18.58 -38.07
N ASP A 186 -1.35 -18.79 -36.75
CA ASP A 186 -0.80 -20.03 -36.17
C ASP A 186 -1.62 -20.51 -34.96
N PRO A 187 -2.78 -21.14 -35.19
CA PRO A 187 -3.63 -21.61 -34.11
C PRO A 187 -2.99 -22.76 -33.33
N GLU A 188 -2.18 -23.60 -33.96
CA GLU A 188 -1.61 -24.77 -33.29
C GLU A 188 -0.44 -24.38 -32.38
N GLY A 189 0.43 -23.47 -32.82
CA GLY A 189 1.52 -22.92 -32.00
C GLY A 189 1.00 -22.18 -30.79
N VAL A 190 0.01 -21.29 -30.97
CA VAL A 190 -0.60 -20.57 -29.84
C VAL A 190 -1.25 -21.52 -28.82
N LEU A 191 -1.89 -22.60 -29.29
CA LEU A 191 -2.47 -23.60 -28.40
C LEU A 191 -1.40 -24.45 -27.68
N ALA A 192 -0.27 -24.72 -28.32
CA ALA A 192 0.86 -25.41 -27.69
C ALA A 192 1.46 -24.54 -26.56
N ASP A 193 1.73 -23.27 -26.84
CA ASP A 193 2.25 -22.31 -25.87
C ASP A 193 1.30 -22.13 -24.68
N ALA A 194 0.00 -22.02 -24.96
CA ALA A 194 -1.01 -21.92 -23.92
C ALA A 194 -1.03 -23.17 -23.01
N ARG A 195 -0.83 -24.37 -23.57
CA ARG A 195 -0.71 -25.61 -22.78
C ARG A 195 0.55 -25.62 -21.93
N GLN A 196 1.68 -25.17 -22.47
CA GLN A 196 2.94 -25.08 -21.72
C GLN A 196 2.80 -24.15 -20.51
N ARG A 197 2.30 -22.92 -20.72
CA ARG A 197 2.03 -21.96 -19.63
C ARG A 197 1.06 -22.50 -18.59
N ALA A 198 0.01 -23.19 -19.01
CA ALA A 198 -0.93 -23.83 -18.08
C ALA A 198 -0.27 -24.92 -17.21
N ASN A 199 0.66 -25.69 -17.78
CA ASN A 199 1.40 -26.71 -17.05
C ASN A 199 2.40 -26.09 -16.06
N GLU A 200 3.08 -25.02 -16.45
CA GLU A 200 3.98 -24.27 -15.55
C GLU A 200 3.23 -23.68 -14.35
N ARG A 201 2.07 -23.06 -14.58
CA ARG A 201 1.20 -22.57 -13.51
C ARG A 201 0.78 -23.68 -12.54
N LYS A 202 0.43 -24.88 -13.05
CA LYS A 202 0.10 -26.03 -12.19
C LYS A 202 1.31 -26.47 -11.35
N LYS A 203 2.51 -26.47 -11.92
CA LYS A 203 3.76 -26.77 -11.18
C LYS A 203 4.05 -25.71 -10.11
N GLN A 204 3.88 -24.43 -10.42
CA GLN A 204 4.07 -23.33 -9.48
C GLN A 204 3.05 -23.38 -8.32
N ALA A 205 1.77 -23.63 -8.63
CA ALA A 205 0.73 -23.76 -7.61
C ALA A 205 1.03 -24.91 -6.63
N LYS A 206 1.47 -26.07 -7.12
CA LYS A 206 1.88 -27.21 -6.26
C LYS A 206 3.08 -26.87 -5.37
N LYS A 207 4.05 -26.08 -5.86
CA LYS A 207 5.20 -25.64 -5.06
C LYS A 207 4.79 -24.68 -3.94
N THR A 208 3.79 -23.83 -4.16
CA THR A 208 3.31 -22.88 -3.14
C THR A 208 2.40 -23.54 -2.10
N SER A 209 1.73 -24.64 -2.42
CA SER A 209 0.82 -25.37 -1.50
C SER A 209 1.49 -26.43 -0.63
N GLY A 210 2.77 -26.76 -0.88
CA GLY A 210 3.53 -27.78 -0.14
C GLY A 210 4.56 -27.21 0.84
N LYS A 211 4.47 -25.92 1.18
CA LYS A 211 5.37 -25.24 2.12
C LYS A 211 4.60 -24.63 3.26
#